data_AF-A0A7W1LBV8-F1
#
_entry.id   AF-A0A7W1LBV8-F1
#
_cell.length_a   1.000
_cell.length_b   1.000
_cell.length_c   1.000
_cell.angle_alpha   90.00
_cell.angle_beta   90.00
_cell.angle_gamma   90.00
#
_symmetry.space_group_name_H-M   'P 1'
#
loop_
_entity.id
_entity.type
_entity.pdbx_description
1 polymer ?
#
loop_
_entity_poly.entity_id
_entity_poly.type
_entity_poly.pdbx_seq_one_letter_code
_entity_poly.pdbx_strand_id
1 'polypeptide(L)'
;MGPSSVHTTLEDLAKWDANFYDERLGGAGIRELLYSPGTLNSGQSSDYAFGLFIRSYRGLRTVTHDGAGGGSFVLTRFPDQKFSVAVLCNRYYTDTNSTMLAERVADIFLADKFEEKKTTLTAIPIAAKEAPPKDELTRYAGIYWMEGSGNKITFVVNDGKLTTQYNNEKVFPIAYAGE
;
A
#
# COMPACT_ATOMS: atom_id res chain seq x y z
N MET A 1 -11.41 11.82 -14.03
CA MET A 1 -11.07 11.17 -12.74
C MET A 1 -9.63 11.52 -12.42
N GLY A 2 -9.38 12.17 -11.28
CA GLY A 2 -8.04 12.58 -10.87
C GLY A 2 -7.53 11.73 -9.71
N PRO A 3 -6.21 11.70 -9.46
CA PRO A 3 -5.61 10.89 -8.39
C PRO A 3 -5.81 11.46 -6.98
N SER A 4 -6.30 12.69 -6.85
CA SER A 4 -6.42 13.43 -5.58
C SER A 4 -7.40 14.61 -5.72
N SER A 5 -7.42 15.52 -4.73
CA SER A 5 -8.17 16.79 -4.68
C SER A 5 -9.65 16.70 -4.30
N VAL A 6 -10.09 15.59 -3.70
CA VAL A 6 -11.36 15.55 -2.98
C VAL A 6 -11.15 16.13 -1.58
N HIS A 7 -11.86 17.21 -1.27
CA HIS A 7 -11.93 17.78 0.08
C HIS A 7 -13.24 17.34 0.73
N THR A 8 -13.16 16.82 1.96
CA THR A 8 -14.29 16.18 2.64
C THR A 8 -14.18 16.35 4.15
N THR A 9 -15.21 15.90 4.87
CA THR A 9 -15.27 15.88 6.34
C THR A 9 -15.51 14.45 6.85
N LEU A 10 -15.43 14.24 8.17
CA LEU A 10 -15.77 12.94 8.76
C LEU A 10 -17.23 12.57 8.55
N GLU A 11 -18.15 13.55 8.58
CA GLU A 11 -19.59 13.33 8.35
C GLU A 11 -19.86 12.85 6.92
N ASP A 12 -19.15 13.40 5.93
CA ASP A 12 -19.29 12.98 4.55
C ASP A 12 -18.66 11.59 4.31
N LEU A 13 -17.51 11.32 4.91
CA LEU A 13 -16.91 9.98 4.90
C LEU A 13 -17.81 8.94 5.58
N ALA A 14 -18.50 9.29 6.66
CA ALA A 14 -19.44 8.40 7.33
C ALA A 14 -20.65 8.07 6.44
N LYS A 15 -21.19 9.05 5.70
CA LYS A 15 -22.24 8.81 4.70
C LYS A 15 -21.75 7.91 3.57
N TRP A 16 -20.52 8.14 3.10
CA TRP A 16 -19.90 7.32 2.07
C TRP A 16 -19.65 5.89 2.55
N ASP A 17 -19.20 5.71 3.78
CA ASP A 17 -19.05 4.41 4.42
C ASP A 17 -20.38 3.66 4.53
N ALA A 18 -21.42 4.33 5.04
CA ALA A 18 -22.76 3.75 5.16
C ALA A 18 -23.29 3.20 3.82
N ASN A 19 -22.92 3.82 2.69
CA ASN A 19 -23.34 3.34 1.38
C ASN A 19 -22.85 1.93 1.02
N PHE A 20 -21.72 1.47 1.58
CA PHE A 20 -21.23 0.10 1.34
C PHE A 20 -22.07 -0.97 2.05
N TYR A 21 -22.91 -0.56 2.99
CA TYR A 21 -23.82 -1.45 3.73
C TYR A 21 -25.26 -1.27 3.28
N ASP A 22 -25.69 -0.03 3.09
CA ASP A 22 -27.07 0.32 2.74
C ASP A 22 -27.33 0.30 1.22
N GLU A 23 -26.29 0.32 0.40
CA GLU A 23 -26.35 0.21 -1.07
C GLU A 23 -27.22 1.28 -1.77
N ARG A 24 -27.44 2.44 -1.14
CA ARG A 24 -28.35 3.48 -1.64
C ARG A 24 -27.91 4.08 -2.97
N LEU A 25 -26.60 4.21 -3.17
CA LEU A 25 -25.98 4.72 -4.38
C LEU A 25 -25.36 3.55 -5.15
N GLY A 26 -25.91 3.27 -6.34
CA GLY A 26 -25.37 2.28 -7.26
C GLY A 26 -25.67 0.81 -6.93
N GLY A 27 -26.35 0.52 -5.81
CA GLY A 27 -26.71 -0.84 -5.41
C GLY A 27 -25.52 -1.73 -5.03
N ALA A 28 -25.79 -3.01 -4.78
CA ALA A 28 -24.77 -4.03 -4.54
C ALA A 28 -23.68 -4.08 -5.64
N GLY A 29 -24.05 -3.82 -6.90
CA GLY A 29 -23.14 -3.92 -8.04
C GLY A 29 -21.95 -2.96 -7.96
N ILE A 30 -22.13 -1.74 -7.45
CA ILE A 30 -20.99 -0.81 -7.24
C ILE A 30 -20.07 -1.31 -6.13
N ARG A 31 -20.61 -1.82 -5.02
CA ARG A 31 -19.78 -2.40 -3.96
C ARG A 31 -18.98 -3.59 -4.48
N GLU A 32 -19.63 -4.51 -5.18
CA GLU A 32 -19.00 -5.71 -5.74
C GLU A 32 -17.88 -5.32 -6.70
N LEU A 33 -18.13 -4.37 -7.59
CA LEU A 33 -17.11 -3.84 -8.49
C LEU A 33 -15.93 -3.23 -7.71
N LEU A 34 -16.20 -2.35 -6.75
CA LEU A 34 -15.16 -1.69 -5.95
C LEU A 34 -14.35 -2.66 -5.09
N TYR A 35 -14.91 -3.82 -4.74
CA TYR A 35 -14.23 -4.84 -3.93
C TYR A 35 -13.63 -5.96 -4.76
N SER A 36 -13.78 -5.94 -6.09
CA SER A 36 -13.26 -6.96 -7.00
C SER A 36 -11.78 -6.73 -7.31
N PRO A 37 -10.86 -7.56 -6.80
CA PRO A 37 -9.44 -7.37 -7.06
C PRO A 37 -9.10 -7.69 -8.51
N GLY A 38 -8.14 -6.95 -9.07
CA GLY A 38 -7.61 -7.25 -10.39
C GLY A 38 -6.83 -8.56 -10.41
N THR A 39 -6.70 -9.19 -11.58
CA THR A 39 -5.79 -10.31 -11.79
C THR A 39 -4.51 -9.82 -12.48
N LEU A 40 -3.35 -10.15 -11.92
CA LEU A 40 -2.05 -9.82 -12.49
C LEU A 40 -1.75 -10.70 -13.71
N ASN A 41 -0.79 -10.29 -14.55
CA ASN A 41 -0.34 -11.09 -15.70
C ASN A 41 0.20 -12.48 -15.30
N SER A 42 0.57 -12.67 -14.04
CA SER A 42 0.97 -13.96 -13.47
C SER A 42 -0.21 -14.89 -13.12
N GLY A 43 -1.45 -14.43 -13.24
CA GLY A 43 -2.65 -15.14 -12.78
C GLY A 43 -2.92 -14.99 -11.28
N GLN A 44 -2.05 -14.31 -10.53
CA GLN A 44 -2.26 -14.02 -9.11
C GLN A 44 -3.28 -12.89 -8.92
N SER A 45 -4.04 -12.96 -7.83
CA SER A 45 -4.92 -11.86 -7.42
C SER A 45 -4.09 -10.68 -6.92
N SER A 46 -4.45 -9.48 -7.36
CA SER A 46 -3.97 -8.22 -6.79
C SER A 46 -4.58 -8.00 -5.41
N ASP A 47 -3.90 -7.23 -4.55
CA ASP A 47 -4.49 -6.67 -3.33
C ASP A 47 -5.18 -5.32 -3.59
N TYR A 48 -5.25 -4.87 -4.84
CA TYR A 48 -5.88 -3.61 -5.25
C TYR A 48 -7.11 -3.84 -6.13
N ALA A 49 -8.20 -3.16 -5.80
CA ALA A 49 -9.52 -3.23 -6.42
C ALA A 49 -10.08 -1.82 -6.62
N PHE A 50 -10.13 -1.34 -7.87
CA PHE A 50 -10.81 -0.07 -8.25
C PHE A 50 -10.57 1.13 -7.31
N GLY A 51 -9.33 1.35 -6.85
CA GLY A 51 -9.02 2.46 -5.96
C GLY A 51 -9.01 2.11 -4.46
N LEU A 52 -9.15 0.84 -4.10
CA LEU A 52 -9.15 0.34 -2.73
C LEU A 52 -8.15 -0.81 -2.58
N PHE A 53 -7.45 -0.85 -1.45
CA PHE A 53 -6.67 -2.01 -1.04
C PHE A 53 -7.56 -2.99 -0.28
N ILE A 54 -7.56 -4.25 -0.70
CA ILE A 54 -8.22 -5.38 -0.06
C ILE A 54 -7.16 -6.22 0.65
N ARG A 55 -7.08 -6.10 1.97
CA ARG A 55 -5.99 -6.65 2.79
C ARG A 55 -6.53 -7.41 4.00
N SER A 56 -5.61 -7.82 4.88
CA SER A 56 -5.93 -8.34 6.20
C SER A 56 -5.16 -7.58 7.28
N TYR A 57 -5.83 -7.20 8.36
CA TYR A 57 -5.21 -6.66 9.56
C TYR A 57 -5.54 -7.57 10.75
N ARG A 58 -4.51 -8.20 11.33
CA ARG A 58 -4.63 -9.14 12.47
C ARG A 58 -5.70 -10.22 12.26
N GLY A 59 -5.72 -10.80 11.07
CA GLY A 59 -6.67 -11.85 10.66
C GLY A 59 -8.00 -11.34 10.13
N LEU A 60 -8.36 -10.07 10.35
CA LEU A 60 -9.60 -9.49 9.85
C LEU A 60 -9.41 -8.91 8.46
N ARG A 61 -10.37 -9.15 7.57
CA ARG A 61 -10.40 -8.55 6.23
C ARG A 61 -10.58 -7.04 6.33
N THR A 62 -9.75 -6.31 5.62
CA THR A 62 -9.83 -4.84 5.53
C THR A 62 -10.01 -4.37 4.10
N VAL A 63 -10.77 -3.28 3.95
CA VAL A 63 -10.87 -2.52 2.71
C VAL A 63 -10.46 -1.08 3.01
N THR A 64 -9.37 -0.61 2.41
CA THR A 64 -8.75 0.63 2.83
C THR A 64 -8.16 1.44 1.70
N HIS A 65 -8.07 2.75 1.89
CA HIS A 65 -7.23 3.61 1.09
C HIS A 65 -6.72 4.77 1.96
N ASP A 66 -5.47 5.13 1.74
CA ASP A 66 -4.78 6.20 2.41
C ASP A 66 -4.21 7.18 1.39
N GLY A 67 -3.92 8.39 1.85
CA GLY A 67 -3.26 9.36 1.00
C GLY A 67 -2.64 10.49 1.78
N ALA A 68 -1.76 11.20 1.08
CA ALA A 68 -1.02 12.33 1.60
C ALA A 68 -0.95 13.45 0.55
N GLY A 69 -0.99 14.70 1.02
CA GLY A 69 -0.94 15.89 0.17
C GLY A 69 -1.46 17.13 0.91
N GLY A 70 -0.56 17.86 1.58
CA GLY A 70 -0.93 18.97 2.49
C GLY A 70 -1.48 18.51 3.85
N GLY A 71 -1.64 17.20 4.03
CA GLY A 71 -2.10 16.50 5.24
C GLY A 71 -1.97 14.98 5.01
N SER A 72 -2.55 14.17 5.89
CA SER A 72 -2.69 12.72 5.70
C SER A 72 -4.11 12.26 6.00
N PHE A 73 -4.57 11.22 5.30
CA PHE A 73 -5.85 10.59 5.59
C PHE A 73 -5.76 9.07 5.47
N VAL A 74 -6.69 8.38 6.11
CA VAL A 74 -6.98 6.98 5.84
C VAL A 74 -8.46 6.72 6.12
N LEU A 75 -9.06 5.83 5.35
CA LEU A 75 -10.32 5.18 5.69
C LEU A 75 -10.09 3.67 5.61
N THR A 76 -10.24 2.98 6.73
CA THR A 76 -10.12 1.53 6.84
C THR A 76 -11.46 0.95 7.27
N ARG A 77 -12.03 0.09 6.44
CA ARG A 77 -13.25 -0.68 6.75
C ARG A 77 -12.87 -2.10 7.13
N PHE A 78 -13.57 -2.63 8.11
CA PHE A 78 -13.63 -4.05 8.51
C PHE A 78 -15.04 -4.54 8.17
N PRO A 79 -15.32 -4.89 6.90
CA PRO A 79 -16.69 -5.05 6.41
C PRO A 79 -17.46 -6.14 7.17
N ASP A 80 -16.76 -7.21 7.54
CA ASP A 80 -17.32 -8.36 8.23
C ASP A 80 -17.71 -8.03 9.68
N GLN A 81 -17.07 -7.02 10.29
CA GLN A 81 -17.38 -6.51 11.61
C GLN A 81 -18.32 -5.29 11.56
N LYS A 82 -18.68 -4.81 10.37
CA LYS A 82 -19.42 -3.55 10.16
C LYS A 82 -18.80 -2.38 10.95
N PHE A 83 -17.49 -2.30 10.92
CA PHE A 83 -16.71 -1.31 11.66
C PHE A 83 -15.75 -0.59 10.71
N SER A 84 -15.61 0.72 10.90
CA SER A 84 -14.77 1.56 10.05
C SER A 84 -14.04 2.58 10.90
N VAL A 85 -12.80 2.90 10.52
CA VAL A 85 -12.01 3.98 11.12
C VAL A 85 -11.58 4.95 10.04
N ALA A 86 -11.96 6.22 10.22
CA ALA A 86 -11.53 7.33 9.39
C ALA A 86 -10.64 8.25 10.20
N VAL A 87 -9.46 8.60 9.67
CA VAL A 87 -8.55 9.58 10.30
C VAL A 87 -8.20 10.63 9.26
N LEU A 88 -8.40 11.90 9.61
CA LEU A 88 -8.01 13.07 8.82
C LEU A 88 -7.02 13.89 9.64
N CYS A 89 -5.84 14.15 9.10
CA CYS A 89 -4.79 14.93 9.75
C CYS A 89 -4.40 16.12 8.86
N ASN A 90 -4.35 17.31 9.46
CA ASN A 90 -3.86 18.55 8.83
C ASN A 90 -2.34 18.75 9.02
N ARG A 91 -1.64 17.70 9.44
CA ARG A 91 -0.17 17.64 9.57
C ARG A 91 0.37 16.70 8.50
N TYR A 92 1.63 16.92 8.11
CA TYR A 92 2.26 16.13 7.08
C TYR A 92 2.45 14.68 7.54
N TYR A 93 2.43 13.73 6.59
CA TYR A 93 2.44 12.29 6.89
C TYR A 93 3.63 11.84 7.74
N THR A 94 4.80 12.49 7.60
CA THR A 94 6.00 12.19 8.41
C THR A 94 5.82 12.49 9.90
N ASP A 95 4.92 13.43 10.24
CA ASP A 95 4.64 13.81 11.62
C ASP A 95 3.49 12.97 12.20
N THR A 96 2.57 12.51 11.35
CA THR A 96 1.37 11.78 11.78
C THR A 96 0.96 10.74 10.74
N ASN A 97 1.25 9.48 11.07
CA ASN A 97 0.81 8.33 10.29
C ASN A 97 -0.66 8.02 10.61
N SER A 98 -1.56 8.50 9.74
CA SER A 98 -3.02 8.30 9.86
C SER A 98 -3.38 6.82 9.90
N THR A 99 -2.71 5.97 9.11
CA THR A 99 -2.91 4.51 9.09
C THR A 99 -2.62 3.89 10.45
N MET A 100 -1.48 4.23 11.07
CA MET A 100 -1.13 3.74 12.40
C MET A 100 -2.14 4.18 13.47
N LEU A 101 -2.68 5.40 13.38
CA LEU A 101 -3.73 5.85 14.29
C LEU A 101 -5.03 5.06 14.08
N ALA A 102 -5.42 4.79 12.83
CA ALA A 102 -6.60 3.99 12.53
C ALA A 102 -6.46 2.55 13.06
N GLU A 103 -5.29 1.96 12.89
CA GLU A 103 -4.94 0.64 13.42
C GLU A 103 -5.03 0.59 14.95
N ARG A 104 -4.50 1.60 15.66
CA ARG A 104 -4.60 1.66 17.13
C ARG A 104 -6.04 1.77 17.64
N VAL A 105 -6.90 2.49 16.91
CA VAL A 105 -8.32 2.54 17.22
C VAL A 105 -8.95 1.16 16.99
N ALA A 106 -8.66 0.51 15.85
CA ALA A 106 -9.13 -0.85 15.60
C ALA A 106 -8.64 -1.84 16.67
N ASP A 107 -7.39 -1.72 17.12
CA ASP A 107 -6.80 -2.55 18.18
C ASP A 107 -7.60 -2.51 19.48
N ILE A 108 -8.20 -1.36 19.80
CA ILE A 108 -9.03 -1.16 20.99
C ILE A 108 -10.44 -1.71 20.76
N PHE A 109 -11.08 -1.36 19.64
CA PHE A 109 -12.50 -1.65 19.41
C PHE A 109 -12.78 -3.06 18.88
N LEU A 110 -11.79 -3.71 18.26
CA LEU A 110 -11.90 -5.07 17.70
C LEU A 110 -10.99 -6.07 18.44
N ALA A 111 -10.53 -5.72 19.65
CA ALA A 111 -9.59 -6.54 20.43
C ALA A 111 -10.03 -8.01 20.57
N ASP A 112 -11.33 -8.25 20.78
CA ASP A 112 -11.94 -9.57 20.94
C ASP A 112 -12.22 -10.31 19.61
N LYS A 113 -12.05 -9.62 18.47
CA LYS A 113 -12.32 -10.17 17.13
C LYS A 113 -11.07 -10.62 16.41
N PHE A 114 -9.90 -10.10 16.79
CA PHE A 114 -8.67 -10.49 16.12
C PHE A 114 -8.39 -11.97 16.29
N GLU A 115 -7.95 -12.58 15.21
CA GLU A 115 -7.40 -13.92 15.31
C GLU A 115 -6.11 -13.83 16.11
N GLU A 116 -5.96 -14.62 17.17
CA GLU A 116 -4.68 -14.84 17.83
C GLU A 116 -3.74 -15.57 16.85
N LYS A 117 -3.19 -14.86 15.87
CA LYS A 117 -1.96 -15.31 15.24
C LYS A 117 -0.85 -15.05 16.24
N LYS A 118 -0.33 -16.14 16.83
CA LYS A 118 1.07 -16.21 17.22
C LYS A 118 1.88 -15.91 15.96
N THR A 119 2.09 -14.63 15.68
CA THR A 119 3.08 -14.20 14.69
C THR A 119 4.43 -14.48 15.35
N THR A 120 4.88 -15.73 15.26
CA THR A 120 6.30 -15.98 15.27
C THR A 120 6.83 -15.12 14.13
N LEU A 121 7.56 -14.05 14.46
CA LEU A 121 8.41 -13.36 13.51
C LEU A 121 9.49 -14.37 13.09
N THR A 122 9.13 -15.33 12.24
CA THR A 122 10.12 -15.93 11.37
C THR A 122 10.54 -14.79 10.47
N ALA A 123 11.65 -14.15 10.83
CA ALA A 123 12.43 -13.41 9.87
C ALA A 123 12.56 -14.35 8.67
N ILE A 124 11.88 -14.03 7.56
CA ILE A 124 12.26 -14.61 6.29
C ILE A 124 13.70 -14.16 6.16
N PRO A 125 14.69 -15.07 6.20
CA PRO A 125 16.03 -14.67 5.86
C PRO A 125 15.87 -14.19 4.42
N ILE A 126 16.02 -12.89 4.18
CA ILE A 126 16.44 -12.43 2.86
C ILE A 126 17.88 -12.93 2.77
N ALA A 127 18.03 -14.25 2.58
CA ALA A 127 19.25 -14.80 2.08
C ALA A 127 19.36 -14.15 0.71
N ALA A 128 20.18 -13.09 0.63
CA ALA A 128 20.63 -12.60 -0.66
C ALA A 128 21.16 -13.83 -1.37
N LYS A 129 20.42 -14.33 -2.37
CA LYS A 129 20.94 -15.37 -3.25
C LYS A 129 22.24 -14.80 -3.82
N GLU A 130 23.24 -15.65 -4.02
CA GLU A 130 24.52 -15.20 -4.57
C GLU A 130 24.25 -14.32 -5.79
N ALA A 131 24.87 -13.14 -5.79
CA ALA A 131 24.65 -12.19 -6.87
C ALA A 131 25.02 -12.85 -8.20
N PRO A 132 24.25 -12.58 -9.27
CA PRO A 132 24.62 -13.02 -10.61
C PRO A 132 26.06 -12.62 -10.93
N PRO A 133 26.75 -13.36 -11.82
CA PRO A 133 28.08 -13.01 -12.28
C PRO A 133 28.13 -11.54 -12.76
N LYS A 134 29.27 -10.88 -12.56
CA LYS A 134 29.46 -9.45 -12.91
C LYS A 134 29.01 -9.11 -14.34
N ASP A 135 29.24 -10.01 -15.29
CA ASP A 135 28.87 -9.82 -16.69
C ASP A 135 27.35 -9.75 -16.89
N GLU A 136 26.58 -10.47 -16.07
CA GLU A 136 25.13 -10.42 -16.07
C GLU A 136 24.62 -9.14 -15.39
N LEU A 137 25.25 -8.70 -14.30
CA LEU A 137 24.93 -7.43 -13.64
C LEU A 137 25.09 -6.22 -14.57
N THR A 138 26.05 -6.30 -15.50
CA THR A 138 26.33 -5.23 -16.46
C THR A 138 25.15 -4.98 -17.41
N ARG A 139 24.27 -5.97 -17.63
CA ARG A 139 23.05 -5.81 -18.43
C ARG A 139 22.02 -4.87 -17.80
N TYR A 140 22.06 -4.72 -16.48
CA TYR A 140 21.17 -3.82 -15.73
C TYR A 140 21.80 -2.45 -15.50
N ALA A 141 23.08 -2.26 -15.85
CA ALA A 141 23.73 -0.98 -15.70
C ALA A 141 23.24 0.00 -16.78
N GLY A 142 22.89 1.22 -16.37
CA GLY A 142 22.35 2.22 -17.29
C GLY A 142 21.53 3.30 -16.59
N ILE A 143 21.05 4.25 -17.40
CA ILE A 143 20.15 5.32 -16.96
C ILE A 143 18.75 4.98 -17.48
N TYR A 144 17.83 4.77 -16.56
CA TYR A 144 16.43 4.47 -16.85
C TYR A 144 15.60 5.71 -16.54
N TRP A 145 14.88 6.21 -17.54
CA TRP A 145 14.03 7.39 -17.41
C TRP A 145 12.60 6.98 -17.08
N MET A 146 12.02 7.63 -16.08
CA MET A 146 10.60 7.49 -15.77
C MET A 146 9.81 8.49 -16.60
N GLU A 147 9.09 7.95 -17.59
CA GLU A 147 8.24 8.72 -18.48
C GLU A 147 7.24 9.61 -17.70
N GLY A 148 7.03 10.83 -18.17
CA GLY A 148 6.09 11.80 -17.58
C GLY A 148 6.58 12.56 -16.34
N SER A 149 7.59 12.05 -15.62
CA SER A 149 8.11 12.72 -14.41
C SER A 149 9.45 13.45 -14.63
N GLY A 150 10.19 13.10 -15.69
CA GLY A 150 11.54 13.58 -15.93
C GLY A 150 12.58 13.03 -14.93
N ASN A 151 12.15 12.18 -14.00
CA ASN A 151 13.04 11.54 -13.04
C ASN A 151 13.80 10.39 -13.71
N LYS A 152 15.01 10.10 -13.21
CA LYS A 152 15.86 9.02 -13.68
C LYS A 152 16.30 8.13 -12.52
N ILE A 153 16.52 6.85 -12.82
CA ILE A 153 17.20 5.90 -11.94
C ILE A 153 18.47 5.45 -12.66
N THR A 154 19.61 5.65 -12.01
CA THR A 154 20.91 5.22 -12.54
C THR A 154 21.37 3.97 -11.82
N PHE A 155 21.70 2.92 -12.58
CA PHE A 155 22.28 1.70 -12.06
C PHE A 155 23.75 1.60 -12.49
N VAL A 156 24.64 1.33 -11.53
CA VAL A 156 26.09 1.24 -11.74
C VAL A 156 26.62 -0.02 -11.08
N VAL A 157 27.52 -0.73 -11.77
CA VAL A 157 28.25 -1.87 -11.19
C VAL A 157 29.55 -1.36 -10.58
N ASN A 158 29.66 -1.42 -9.25
CA ASN A 158 30.86 -1.09 -8.48
C ASN A 158 31.31 -2.31 -7.67
N ASP A 159 32.56 -2.73 -7.81
CA ASP A 159 33.14 -3.89 -7.09
C ASP A 159 32.28 -5.17 -7.16
N GLY A 160 31.70 -5.44 -8.33
CA GLY A 160 30.85 -6.62 -8.56
C GLY A 160 29.47 -6.53 -7.90
N LYS A 161 29.06 -5.36 -7.42
CA LYS A 161 27.73 -5.10 -6.86
C LYS A 161 27.01 -4.04 -7.68
N LEU A 162 25.71 -4.22 -7.86
CA LEU A 162 24.86 -3.21 -8.49
C LEU A 162 24.41 -2.19 -7.44
N THR A 163 24.54 -0.90 -7.75
CA THR A 163 24.03 0.20 -6.93
C THR A 163 23.06 1.04 -7.73
N THR A 164 22.09 1.65 -7.06
CA THR A 164 21.10 2.54 -7.66
C THR A 164 21.16 3.94 -7.09
N GLN A 165 20.84 4.92 -7.93
CA GLN A 165 20.67 6.32 -7.57
C GLN A 165 19.41 6.88 -8.22
N TYR A 166 18.50 7.40 -7.41
CA TYR A 166 17.35 8.17 -7.89
C TYR A 166 17.78 9.62 -8.11
N ASN A 167 17.63 10.14 -9.33
CA ASN A 167 18.09 11.47 -9.72
C ASN A 167 19.54 11.75 -9.29
N ASN A 168 19.74 12.64 -8.33
CA ASN A 168 21.03 13.00 -7.73
C ASN A 168 21.04 12.73 -6.21
N GLU A 169 20.16 11.85 -5.74
CA GLU A 169 20.04 11.48 -4.33
C GLU A 169 21.15 10.53 -3.88
N LYS A 170 21.03 10.02 -2.66
CA LYS A 170 21.97 9.05 -2.09
C LYS A 170 21.98 7.75 -2.92
N VAL A 171 23.16 7.16 -3.02
CA VAL A 171 23.36 5.86 -3.67
C VAL A 171 23.03 4.73 -2.69
N PHE A 172 22.30 3.72 -3.18
CA PHE A 172 21.91 2.54 -2.40
C PHE A 172 22.40 1.25 -3.08
N PRO A 173 22.91 0.25 -2.33
CA PRO A 173 23.22 -1.06 -2.89
C PRO A 173 21.94 -1.84 -3.23
N ILE A 174 21.99 -2.64 -4.29
CA ILE A 174 20.94 -3.58 -4.66
C ILE A 174 21.38 -5.00 -4.29
N ALA A 175 20.47 -5.75 -3.69
CA ALA A 175 20.64 -7.17 -3.43
C ALA A 175 19.83 -7.99 -4.43
N TYR A 176 20.38 -9.12 -4.87
CA TYR A 176 19.67 -10.08 -5.69
C TYR A 176 18.76 -10.95 -4.81
N ALA A 177 17.46 -10.93 -5.09
CA ALA A 177 16.46 -11.70 -4.35
C ALA A 177 16.07 -13.04 -5.03
N GLY A 178 16.54 -13.28 -6.26
CA GLY A 178 16.17 -14.43 -7.08
C GLY A 178 15.11 -14.14 -8.15
N GLU A 179 14.92 -15.11 -9.04
CA GLU A 179 13.66 -15.32 -9.77
C GLU A 179 12.57 -15.87 -8.85
#